data_AF-A0A972QCJ3-F1
#
_entry.id   AF-A0A972QCJ3-F1
#
_cell.length_a   1.000
_cell.length_b   1.000
_cell.length_c   1.000
_cell.angle_alpha   90.00
_cell.angle_beta   90.00
_cell.angle_gamma   90.00
#
_symmetry.space_group_name_H-M   'P 1'
#
loop_
_entity.id
_entity.type
_entity.pdbx_description
1 polymer ?
#
loop_
_entity_poly.entity_id
_entity_poly.type
_entity_poly.pdbx_seq_one_letter_code
_entity_poly.pdbx_strand_id
1 'polypeptide(L)'
;MKEIDLYTKAHLVVAAIRILEHKDTVSSSIEKVCQMISFSLEHGNLICKKLGEMGIIEFVEGAYGTMLFVKNHLKIEEIPRGFGESKLEEELKKFQSNKKDLSKKIELFQAEQAEKQKNLFAELEKKLKNK
;
A
#
# COMPACT_ATOMS: atom_id res chain seq x y z
N MET A 1 11.85 5.82 -14.23
CA MET A 1 12.63 5.96 -13.00
C MET A 1 12.66 4.57 -12.36
N LYS A 2 13.83 3.99 -12.02
CA LYS A 2 13.85 2.68 -11.37
C LYS A 2 13.10 2.81 -10.06
N GLU A 3 12.06 2.01 -9.87
CA GLU A 3 11.41 1.93 -8.59
C GLU A 3 12.47 1.42 -7.59
N ILE A 4 12.62 2.10 -6.46
CA ILE A 4 13.61 1.77 -5.44
C ILE A 4 12.87 1.02 -4.32
N ASP A 5 13.33 -0.18 -3.99
CA ASP A 5 12.73 -1.00 -2.95
C ASP A 5 12.98 -0.43 -1.53
N LEU A 6 12.28 -0.97 -0.53
CA LEU A 6 12.40 -0.49 0.85
C LEU A 6 13.81 -0.72 1.41
N TYR A 7 14.46 -1.82 1.05
CA TYR A 7 15.83 -2.13 1.44
C TYR A 7 16.80 -1.02 1.01
N THR A 8 16.74 -0.62 -0.27
CA THR A 8 17.62 0.42 -0.82
C THR A 8 17.29 1.79 -0.23
N LYS A 9 15.99 2.10 -0.06
CA LYS A 9 15.54 3.33 0.61
C LYS A 9 16.06 3.43 2.05
N ALA A 10 16.05 2.33 2.79
CA ALA A 10 16.54 2.27 4.16
C ALA A 10 18.04 2.62 4.24
N HIS A 11 18.85 2.04 3.35
CA HIS A 11 20.28 2.36 3.24
C HIS A 11 20.52 3.83 2.92
N LEU A 12 19.75 4.43 1.99
CA LEU A 12 19.87 5.85 1.66
C LEU A 12 19.53 6.76 2.86
N VAL A 13 18.46 6.46 3.58
CA VAL A 13 18.06 7.22 4.78
C VAL A 13 19.15 7.13 5.85
N VAL A 14 19.65 5.93 6.16
CA VAL A 14 20.71 5.74 7.17
C VAL A 14 22.01 6.42 6.77
N ALA A 15 22.39 6.36 5.48
CA ALA A 15 23.57 7.06 4.99
C ALA A 15 23.42 8.58 5.13
N ALA A 16 22.25 9.13 4.80
CA ALA A 16 21.97 10.55 4.95
C ALA A 16 22.02 11.01 6.41
N ILE A 17 21.43 10.27 7.34
CA ILE A 17 21.50 10.56 8.78
C ILE A 17 22.97 10.61 9.23
N ARG A 18 23.78 9.61 8.87
CA ARG A 18 25.21 9.56 9.24
C ARG A 18 26.02 10.75 8.69
N ILE A 19 25.74 11.15 7.45
CA ILE A 19 26.43 12.28 6.83
C ILE A 19 25.99 13.59 7.51
N LEU A 20 24.71 13.74 7.84
CA LEU A 20 24.21 14.91 8.54
C LEU A 20 24.76 14.99 9.97
N GLU A 21 24.78 13.89 10.72
CA GLU A 21 25.40 13.80 12.05
C GLU A 21 26.89 14.20 12.02
N HIS A 22 27.62 13.81 10.96
CA HIS A 22 29.01 14.19 10.79
C HIS A 22 29.20 15.68 10.45
N LYS A 23 28.29 16.27 9.67
CA LYS A 23 28.36 17.66 9.19
C LYS A 23 27.89 18.67 10.25
N ASP A 24 26.71 18.44 10.80
CA ASP A 24 26.02 19.29 11.74
C ASP A 24 25.74 18.42 12.97
N THR A 25 26.52 18.58 14.04
CA THR A 25 26.44 17.80 15.29
C THR A 25 25.07 17.81 16.00
N VAL A 26 24.07 18.53 15.48
CA VAL A 26 22.89 18.94 16.24
C VAL A 26 21.55 18.55 15.62
N SER A 27 21.37 18.28 14.31
CA SER A 27 20.03 17.86 13.86
C SER A 27 19.95 17.19 12.49
N SER A 28 19.76 15.88 12.50
CA SER A 28 19.30 15.07 11.36
C SER A 28 17.76 15.08 11.31
N SER A 29 17.15 16.24 11.03
CA SER A 29 15.69 16.32 10.87
C SER A 29 15.23 15.57 9.62
N ILE A 30 13.95 15.18 9.58
CA ILE A 30 13.36 14.47 8.43
C ILE A 30 13.48 15.35 7.17
N GLU A 31 13.28 16.66 7.29
CA GLU A 31 13.37 17.62 6.18
C GLU A 31 14.77 17.62 5.57
N LYS A 32 15.82 17.69 6.41
CA LYS A 32 17.21 17.67 5.93
C LYS A 32 17.57 16.34 5.28
N VAL A 33 17.13 15.22 5.86
CA VAL A 33 17.32 13.88 5.28
C VAL A 33 16.66 13.79 3.91
N CYS A 34 15.38 14.18 3.81
CA CYS A 34 14.62 14.19 2.57
C CYS A 34 15.25 15.07 1.50
N GLN A 35 15.68 16.28 1.86
CA GLN A 35 16.36 17.20 0.96
C GLN A 35 17.66 16.57 0.41
N MET A 36 18.44 15.92 1.28
CA MET A 36 19.71 15.32 0.90
C MET A 36 19.56 14.17 -0.09
N ILE A 37 18.54 13.32 0.07
CA ILE A 37 18.29 12.17 -0.81
C ILE A 37 17.23 12.43 -1.89
N SER A 38 16.78 13.69 -2.02
CA SER A 38 15.76 14.13 -2.99
C SER A 38 14.44 13.35 -2.88
N PHE A 39 14.00 13.06 -1.66
CA PHE A 39 12.67 12.51 -1.39
C PHE A 39 11.68 13.63 -1.09
N SER A 40 10.41 13.43 -1.44
CA SER A 40 9.33 14.27 -0.93
C SER A 40 9.19 14.06 0.58
N LEU A 41 8.68 15.07 1.27
CA LEU A 41 8.54 15.02 2.72
C LEU A 41 7.56 13.92 3.15
N GLU A 42 6.50 13.70 2.40
CA GLU A 42 5.50 12.65 2.63
C GLU A 42 6.12 11.27 2.48
N HIS A 43 6.91 11.07 1.41
CA HIS A 43 7.59 9.80 1.16
C HIS A 43 8.64 9.51 2.23
N GLY A 44 9.42 10.51 2.61
CA GLY A 44 10.40 10.38 3.68
C GLY A 44 9.78 10.10 5.04
N ASN A 45 8.68 10.78 5.40
CA ASN A 45 7.94 10.50 6.63
C ASN A 45 7.42 9.06 6.68
N LEU A 46 6.84 8.58 5.58
CA LEU A 46 6.36 7.19 5.48
C LEU A 46 7.49 6.18 5.69
N ILE A 47 8.65 6.41 5.07
CA ILE A 47 9.82 5.53 5.20
C ILE A 47 10.37 5.60 6.61
N CYS A 48 10.63 6.80 7.14
CA CYS A 48 11.20 6.97 8.48
C CYS A 48 10.31 6.33 9.56
N LYS A 49 8.99 6.47 9.46
CA LYS A 49 8.06 5.80 10.37
C LYS A 49 8.23 4.28 10.35
N LYS A 50 8.26 3.67 9.15
CA LYS A 50 8.50 2.22 9.01
C LYS A 50 9.85 1.80 9.59
N LEU A 51 10.91 2.56 9.31
CA LEU A 51 12.25 2.26 9.84
C LEU A 51 12.31 2.40 11.37
N GLY A 52 11.56 3.33 11.95
CA GLY A 52 11.39 3.47 13.40
C GLY A 52 10.65 2.28 14.02
N GLU A 53 9.56 1.83 13.40
CA GLU A 53 8.82 0.63 13.80
C GLU A 53 9.70 -0.64 13.76
N MET A 54 10.60 -0.73 12.77
CA MET A 54 11.59 -1.80 12.67
C MET A 54 12.76 -1.65 13.68
N GLY A 55 12.89 -0.49 14.33
CA GLY A 55 13.99 -0.17 15.25
C GLY A 55 15.34 0.03 14.56
N ILE A 56 15.32 0.41 13.28
CA ILE A 56 16.52 0.76 12.49
C ILE A 56 16.98 2.17 12.85
N ILE A 57 16.03 3.10 12.93
CA ILE A 57 16.24 4.48 13.36
C ILE A 57 15.41 4.77 14.62
N GLU A 58 15.73 5.86 15.30
CA GLU A 58 14.94 6.38 16.40
C GLU A 58 14.61 7.86 16.21
N PHE A 59 13.45 8.26 16.74
CA PHE A 59 12.99 9.63 16.79
C PHE A 59 13.24 10.15 18.20
N VAL A 60 13.97 11.26 18.32
CA VAL A 60 14.19 11.95 19.58
C VAL A 60 13.58 13.34 19.48
N GLU A 61 12.59 13.63 20.33
CA GLU A 61 12.01 14.96 20.42
C GLU A 61 12.92 15.88 21.24
N GLY A 62 13.32 17.00 20.65
CA GLY A 62 14.09 18.04 21.31
C GLY A 62 13.41 19.40 21.24
N ALA A 63 14.03 20.39 21.88
CA ALA A 63 13.54 21.77 21.91
C ALA A 63 13.40 22.42 20.51
N TYR A 64 14.06 21.86 19.50
CA TYR A 64 14.08 22.35 18.12
C TYR A 64 13.38 21.41 17.13
N GLY A 65 12.57 20.46 17.62
CA GLY A 65 11.83 19.49 16.81
C GLY A 65 12.36 18.06 16.92
N THR A 66 11.87 17.18 16.05
CA THR A 66 12.21 15.76 16.04
C THR A 66 13.50 15.50 15.27
N MET A 67 14.45 14.84 15.93
CA MET A 67 15.73 14.43 15.35
C MET A 67 15.72 12.92 15.08
N LEU A 68 16.37 12.52 13.98
CA LEU A 68 16.57 11.12 13.62
C LEU A 68 17.97 10.65 14.03
N PHE A 69 18.06 9.49 14.65
CA PHE A 69 19.33 8.82 14.95
C PHE A 69 19.33 7.39 14.41
N VAL A 70 20.52 6.89 14.06
CA VAL A 70 20.69 5.49 13.67
C VAL A 70 20.78 4.61 14.91
N LYS A 71 19.80 3.75 15.11
CA LYS A 71 19.73 2.84 16.26
C LYS A 71 20.40 1.49 15.98
N ASN A 72 19.94 0.79 14.95
CA ASN A 72 20.53 -0.49 14.52
C ASN A 72 20.41 -0.64 13.01
N HIS A 73 21.46 -0.22 12.30
CA HIS A 73 21.51 -0.31 10.85
C HIS A 73 21.58 -1.75 10.32
N LEU A 74 21.99 -2.74 11.11
CA LEU A 74 22.09 -4.13 10.66
C LEU A 74 20.71 -4.74 10.39
N LYS A 75 19.67 -4.25 11.06
CA LYS A 75 18.28 -4.65 10.82
C LYS A 75 17.77 -4.33 9.41
N ILE A 76 18.49 -3.50 8.64
CA ILE A 76 18.17 -3.30 7.22
C ILE A 76 18.31 -4.62 6.43
N GLU A 77 19.23 -5.50 6.83
CA GLU A 77 19.43 -6.79 6.17
C GLU A 77 18.27 -7.78 6.39
N GLU A 78 17.39 -7.51 7.36
CA GLU A 78 16.15 -8.27 7.57
C GLU A 78 15.03 -7.83 6.62
N ILE A 79 15.20 -6.71 5.90
CA ILE A 79 14.21 -6.22 4.93
C ILE A 79 14.22 -7.13 3.69
N PRO A 80 13.08 -7.73 3.32
CA PRO A 80 12.97 -8.51 2.09
C PRO A 80 13.38 -7.67 0.87
N ARG A 81 14.29 -8.21 0.05
CA ARG A 81 14.77 -7.54 -1.16
C ARG A 81 13.83 -7.78 -2.33
N GLY A 82 13.66 -6.76 -3.17
CA GLY A 82 12.85 -6.82 -4.38
C GLY A 82 11.40 -6.38 -4.20
N PHE A 83 10.71 -6.24 -5.33
CA PHE A 83 9.28 -5.97 -5.41
C PHE A 83 8.54 -7.29 -5.25
N GLY A 84 8.37 -7.75 -4.00
CA GLY A 84 7.32 -8.75 -3.75
C GLY A 84 5.97 -8.16 -4.17
N GLU A 85 5.02 -9.00 -4.60
CA GLU A 85 3.66 -8.55 -4.93
C GLU A 85 3.18 -7.63 -3.80
N SER A 86 2.89 -6.37 -4.13
CA SER A 86 2.49 -5.44 -3.08
C SER A 86 1.17 -5.96 -2.52
N LYS A 87 0.98 -5.89 -1.19
CA LYS A 87 -0.34 -6.22 -0.58
C LYS A 87 -1.48 -5.49 -1.29
N LEU A 88 -1.21 -4.32 -1.84
CA LEU A 88 -2.14 -3.53 -2.63
C LEU A 88 -2.46 -4.18 -4.00
N GLU A 89 -1.48 -4.75 -4.70
CA GLU A 89 -1.73 -5.53 -5.91
C GLU A 89 -2.52 -6.81 -5.62
N GLU A 90 -2.22 -7.50 -4.52
CA GLU A 90 -3.04 -8.65 -4.09
C GLU A 90 -4.48 -8.23 -3.78
N GLU A 91 -4.68 -7.12 -3.08
CA GLU A 91 -6.01 -6.59 -2.79
C GLU A 91 -6.73 -6.09 -4.05
N LEU A 92 -6.02 -5.50 -5.00
CA LEU A 92 -6.58 -5.13 -6.31
C LEU A 92 -7.02 -6.36 -7.10
N LYS A 93 -6.21 -7.42 -7.13
CA LYS A 93 -6.59 -8.70 -7.77
C LYS A 93 -7.85 -9.28 -7.10
N LYS A 94 -7.90 -9.33 -5.77
CA LYS A 94 -9.09 -9.79 -5.00
C LYS A 94 -10.32 -8.94 -5.28
N PHE A 95 -10.16 -7.62 -5.35
CA PHE A 95 -11.26 -6.71 -5.66
C PHE A 95 -11.80 -6.94 -7.08
N GLN A 96 -10.90 -7.08 -8.06
CA GLN A 96 -11.27 -7.36 -9.44
C GLN A 96 -11.96 -8.73 -9.61
N SER A 97 -11.50 -9.77 -8.91
CA SER A 97 -12.15 -11.09 -8.94
C SER A 97 -13.55 -11.02 -8.34
N ASN A 98 -13.69 -10.38 -7.18
CA ASN A 98 -15.00 -10.22 -6.52
C ASN A 98 -16.01 -9.46 -7.40
N LYS A 99 -15.55 -8.44 -8.13
CA LYS A 99 -16.40 -7.71 -9.09
C LYS A 99 -16.88 -8.60 -10.23
N LYS A 100 -16.01 -9.44 -10.80
CA LYS A 100 -16.36 -10.39 -11.87
C LYS A 100 -17.40 -11.41 -11.40
N ASP A 101 -17.24 -11.94 -10.20
CA ASP A 101 -18.19 -12.91 -9.64
C ASP A 101 -19.55 -12.28 -9.34
N LEU A 102 -19.56 -11.03 -8.86
CA LEU A 102 -20.80 -10.27 -8.67
C LEU A 102 -21.53 -10.05 -10.00
N SER A 103 -20.82 -9.64 -11.06
CA SER A 103 -21.40 -9.44 -12.39
C SER A 103 -22.05 -10.73 -12.93
N LYS A 104 -21.37 -11.87 -12.83
CA LYS A 104 -21.92 -13.18 -13.24
C LYS A 104 -23.19 -13.55 -12.48
N LYS A 105 -23.24 -13.29 -11.16
CA LYS A 105 -24.45 -13.53 -10.36
C LYS A 105 -25.63 -12.65 -10.79
N ILE A 106 -25.37 -11.38 -11.12
CA ILE A 106 -26.39 -10.47 -11.62
C ILE A 106 -26.93 -10.96 -12.98
N GLU A 107 -26.05 -11.38 -13.88
CA GLU A 107 -26.45 -11.93 -15.19
C GLU A 107 -27.31 -13.20 -15.04
N LEU A 108 -26.92 -14.13 -14.16
CA LEU A 108 -27.70 -15.33 -13.87
C LEU A 108 -29.07 -14.98 -13.27
N PHE A 109 -29.12 -14.03 -12.33
CA PHE A 109 -30.37 -13.60 -11.72
C PHE A 109 -31.32 -12.96 -12.74
N GLN A 110 -30.80 -12.14 -13.66
CA GLN A 110 -31.60 -11.55 -14.74
C GLN A 110 -32.12 -12.62 -15.71
N ALA A 111 -31.29 -13.61 -16.05
CA ALA A 111 -31.68 -14.72 -16.92
C ALA A 111 -32.80 -15.56 -16.28
N GLU A 112 -32.66 -15.94 -15.01
CA GLU A 112 -33.70 -16.67 -14.27
C GLU A 112 -34.99 -15.87 -14.17
N GLN A 113 -34.90 -14.55 -13.95
CA GLN A 113 -36.08 -13.69 -13.86
C GLN A 113 -36.82 -13.58 -15.20
N ALA A 114 -36.09 -13.49 -16.31
CA ALA A 114 -36.66 -13.48 -17.65
C ALA A 114 -37.32 -14.83 -18.00
N GLU A 115 -36.70 -15.95 -17.61
CA GLU A 115 -37.27 -17.29 -17.81
C GLU A 115 -38.55 -17.48 -16.97
N LYS A 116 -38.54 -17.06 -15.70
CA LYS A 116 -39.73 -17.07 -14.84
C LYS A 116 -40.87 -16.26 -15.42
N GLN A 117 -40.60 -15.06 -15.96
CA GLN A 117 -41.63 -14.26 -16.63
C GLN A 117 -42.21 -14.98 -17.85
N LYS A 118 -41.37 -15.54 -18.74
CA LYS A 118 -41.84 -16.29 -19.91
C LYS A 118 -42.73 -17.47 -19.53
N ASN A 119 -42.33 -18.23 -18.51
CA ASN A 119 -43.10 -19.37 -18.01
C ASN A 119 -44.44 -18.92 -17.41
N LEU A 120 -44.47 -17.81 -16.67
CA LEU A 120 -45.70 -17.25 -16.10
C LEU A 120 -46.67 -16.81 -17.20
N PHE A 121 -46.19 -16.14 -18.24
CA PHE A 121 -47.00 -15.73 -19.39
C PHE A 121 -47.56 -16.93 -20.15
N ALA A 122 -46.75 -17.95 -20.40
CA ALA A 122 -47.19 -19.18 -21.07
C ALA A 122 -48.26 -19.94 -20.26
N GLU A 123 -48.15 -19.95 -18.93
CA GLU A 123 -49.14 -20.57 -18.05
C GLU A 123 -50.47 -19.80 -18.05
N LEU A 124 -50.42 -18.46 -18.04
CA LEU A 124 -51.60 -17.60 -18.15
C LEU A 124 -52.32 -17.78 -19.50
N GLU A 125 -51.59 -17.84 -20.61
CA GLU A 125 -52.18 -18.10 -21.94
C GLU A 125 -52.88 -19.45 -22.02
N LYS A 126 -52.27 -20.51 -21.47
CA LYS A 126 -52.91 -21.84 -21.39
C LYS A 126 -54.21 -21.81 -20.59
N LYS A 127 -54.22 -21.10 -19.45
CA LYS A 127 -55.43 -20.96 -18.61
C LYS A 127 -56.52 -20.15 -19.30
N LEU A 128 -56.17 -19.18 -20.14
CA LEU A 128 -57.12 -18.37 -20.91
C LEU A 128 -57.70 -19.12 -22.13
N LYS A 129 -56.93 -20.01 -22.77
CA LYS A 129 -57.40 -20.83 -23.92
C LYS A 129 -58.24 -22.05 -23.52
N ASN A 130 -58.13 -22.51 -22.27
CA ASN A 130 -58.90 -23.64 -21.74
C ASN A 130 -60.23 -23.20 -21.07
N LYS A 131 -60.73 -22.02 -21.41
CA LYS A 131 -61.99 -21.46 -20.93
C LYS A 131 -62.87 -21.12 -22.12
#